data_AF-A0A7S9S9I4-F1
#
_entry.id   AF-A0A7S9S9I4-F1
#
_cell.length_a   1.000
_cell.length_b   1.000
_cell.length_c   1.000
_cell.angle_alpha   90.00
_cell.angle_beta   90.00
_cell.angle_gamma   90.00
#
_symmetry.space_group_name_H-M   'P 1'
#
loop_
_entity.id
_entity.type
_entity.pdbx_description
1 polymer ?
#
loop_
_entity_poly.entity_id
_entity_poly.type
_entity_poly.pdbx_seq_one_letter_code
_entity_poly.pdbx_strand_id
1 'polypeptide(L)'
;MKKAFTMIEPIFVIVIMGILAAVIISKINATREDAKLTKAMSEIVVAIQDINAYYISEGKLAIDTTNNKVKFKEMTNAGIVDSSGDLGFFAKNERCISLKFFAADQSCLGVDISEQGLCKKLWEAPEFKRFSQTMIKPAQGALPAHISFSAVRIVF
;
A
#
# COMPACT_ATOMS: atom_id res chain seq x y z
N MET A 1 35.69 46.96 -22.46
CA MET A 1 34.27 47.40 -22.45
C MET A 1 33.40 46.17 -22.26
N LYS A 2 32.70 46.03 -21.13
CA LYS A 2 31.83 44.87 -20.85
C LYS A 2 30.47 45.10 -21.52
N LYS A 3 30.06 44.22 -22.44
CA LYS A 3 28.69 44.22 -22.96
C LYS A 3 27.78 43.72 -21.84
N ALA A 4 26.91 44.60 -21.35
CA ALA A 4 25.79 44.17 -20.52
C ALA A 4 24.82 43.41 -21.44
N PHE A 5 24.26 42.30 -20.94
CA PHE A 5 23.19 41.59 -21.63
C PHE A 5 22.03 42.56 -21.88
N THR A 6 21.46 42.51 -23.09
CA THR A 6 20.34 43.38 -23.47
C THR A 6 19.15 43.11 -22.55
N MET A 7 18.36 44.13 -22.19
CA MET A 7 17.19 43.94 -21.30
C MET A 7 16.19 42.88 -21.80
N ILE A 8 16.19 42.58 -23.10
CA ILE A 8 15.31 41.57 -23.71
C ILE A 8 15.73 40.13 -23.42
N GLU A 9 17.02 39.88 -23.24
CA GLU A 9 17.57 38.55 -23.01
C GLU A 9 17.11 37.90 -21.68
N PRO A 10 17.16 38.60 -20.52
CA PRO A 10 16.62 38.04 -19.29
C PRO A 10 15.09 37.87 -19.33
N ILE A 11 14.36 38.71 -20.08
CA ILE A 11 12.91 38.58 -20.23
C ILE A 11 12.56 37.32 -21.01
N PHE A 12 13.24 37.06 -22.13
CA PHE A 12 12.99 35.88 -22.96
C PHE A 12 13.24 34.58 -22.18
N VAL A 13 14.30 34.53 -21.38
CA VAL A 13 14.62 33.37 -20.53
C VAL A 13 13.52 33.11 -19.50
N ILE A 14 13.01 34.15 -18.83
CA ILE A 14 11.96 34.00 -17.82
C ILE A 14 10.66 33.50 -18.46
N VAL A 15 10.28 34.02 -19.63
CA VAL A 15 9.07 33.57 -20.35
C VAL A 15 9.18 32.09 -20.72
N ILE A 16 10.32 31.66 -21.28
CA ILE A 16 10.52 30.24 -21.62
C ILE A 16 10.48 29.37 -20.36
N MET A 17 11.19 29.75 -19.30
CA MET A 17 11.18 29.00 -18.04
C MET A 17 9.79 28.93 -17.42
N GLY A 18 8.97 29.98 -17.54
CA GLY A 18 7.59 29.99 -17.05
C GLY A 18 6.70 28.97 -17.77
N ILE A 19 6.78 28.89 -19.10
CA ILE A 19 5.99 27.95 -19.90
C ILE A 19 6.42 26.50 -19.61
N LEU A 20 7.74 26.24 -19.57
CA LEU A 20 8.27 24.90 -19.29
C LEU A 20 7.90 24.44 -17.87
N ALA A 21 7.99 25.33 -16.87
CA ALA A 21 7.65 25.02 -15.49
C ALA A 21 6.20 24.58 -15.34
N ALA A 22 5.25 25.26 -15.99
CA ALA A 22 3.82 24.93 -15.88
C ALA A 22 3.50 23.49 -16.32
N VAL A 23 4.09 23.03 -17.43
CA VAL A 23 3.88 21.66 -17.92
C VAL A 23 4.57 20.63 -17.03
N ILE A 24 5.80 20.94 -16.57
CA ILE A 24 6.61 20.03 -15.76
C ILE A 24 5.96 19.79 -14.39
N ILE A 25 5.39 20.81 -13.75
CA ILE A 25 4.77 20.69 -12.41
C ILE A 25 3.65 19.65 -12.41
N SER A 26 2.78 19.68 -13.42
CA SER A 26 1.66 18.72 -13.54
C SER A 26 2.18 17.28 -13.62
N LYS A 27 3.20 17.05 -14.46
CA LYS A 27 3.77 15.71 -14.66
C LYS A 27 4.52 15.19 -13.42
N ILE A 28 5.22 16.07 -12.70
CA ILE A 28 5.93 15.71 -11.46
C ILE A 28 4.93 15.31 -10.35
N ASN A 29 3.77 15.96 -10.27
CA ASN A 29 2.77 15.62 -9.27
C ASN A 29 2.16 14.24 -9.52
N ALA A 30 1.78 13.93 -10.77
CA ALA A 30 1.24 12.61 -11.12
C ALA A 30 2.26 11.48 -10.81
N THR A 31 3.52 11.64 -11.22
CA THR A 31 4.56 10.62 -10.99
C THR A 31 4.88 10.41 -9.50
N ARG A 32 4.81 11.46 -8.68
CA ARG A 32 4.98 11.33 -7.21
C ARG A 32 3.81 10.56 -6.57
N GLU A 33 2.60 10.75 -7.06
CA GLU A 33 1.43 10.01 -6.58
C GLU A 33 1.51 8.53 -6.97
N ASP A 34 1.86 8.23 -8.22
CA ASP A 34 2.02 6.86 -8.71
C ASP A 34 3.15 6.12 -7.98
N ALA A 35 4.24 6.82 -7.63
CA ALA A 35 5.32 6.24 -6.82
C ALA A 35 4.86 5.88 -5.40
N LYS A 36 4.04 6.72 -4.76
CA LYS A 36 3.46 6.42 -3.44
C LYS A 36 2.51 5.22 -3.51
N LEU A 37 1.73 5.14 -4.59
CA LEU A 37 0.82 4.02 -4.84
C LEU A 37 1.59 2.70 -4.99
N THR A 38 2.63 2.70 -5.83
CA THR A 38 3.48 1.52 -6.07
C THR A 38 4.20 1.08 -4.80
N LYS A 39 4.66 2.04 -3.98
CA LYS A 39 5.24 1.74 -2.67
C LYS A 39 4.23 1.01 -1.77
N ALA A 40 3.00 1.52 -1.67
CA ALA A 40 1.97 0.89 -0.87
C ALA A 40 1.65 -0.53 -1.37
N MET A 41 1.55 -0.74 -2.69
CA MET A 41 1.39 -2.09 -3.27
C MET A 41 2.53 -3.02 -2.85
N SER A 42 3.77 -2.56 -2.98
CA SER A 42 4.95 -3.35 -2.62
C SER A 42 4.97 -3.70 -1.14
N GLU A 43 4.64 -2.77 -0.26
CA GLU A 43 4.56 -3.03 1.18
C GLU A 43 3.48 -4.08 1.50
N ILE A 44 2.32 -4.02 0.84
CA ILE A 44 1.24 -5.01 1.01
C ILE A 44 1.72 -6.40 0.61
N VAL A 45 2.36 -6.53 -0.56
CA VAL A 45 2.85 -7.82 -1.06
C VAL A 45 3.90 -8.40 -0.12
N VAL A 46 4.88 -7.59 0.30
CA VAL A 46 5.93 -8.00 1.23
C VAL A 46 5.33 -8.42 2.57
N ALA A 47 4.42 -7.63 3.14
CA ALA A 47 3.79 -7.96 4.41
C ALA A 47 3.06 -9.30 4.37
N ILE A 48 2.30 -9.56 3.30
CA ILE A 48 1.57 -10.82 3.17
C ILE A 48 2.54 -12.00 2.97
N GLN A 49 3.63 -11.82 2.22
CA GLN A 49 4.67 -12.84 2.05
C GLN A 49 5.38 -13.15 3.37
N ASP A 50 5.75 -12.12 4.13
CA ASP A 50 6.39 -12.24 5.43
C ASP A 50 5.48 -12.97 6.43
N ILE A 51 4.21 -12.58 6.50
CA ILE A 51 3.21 -13.22 7.37
C ILE A 51 3.00 -14.68 6.96
N ASN A 52 2.95 -14.98 5.66
CA ASN A 52 2.83 -16.35 5.18
C ASN A 52 4.07 -17.19 5.52
N ALA A 53 5.27 -16.63 5.34
CA ALA A 53 6.52 -17.29 5.70
C ALA A 53 6.56 -17.59 7.21
N TYR A 54 6.16 -16.63 8.04
CA TYR A 54 6.04 -16.82 9.49
C TYR A 54 5.02 -17.91 9.84
N TYR A 55 3.84 -17.91 9.20
CA TYR A 55 2.82 -18.92 9.44
C TYR A 55 3.31 -20.33 9.07
N ILE A 56 4.09 -20.46 8.00
CA ILE A 56 4.70 -21.74 7.59
C ILE A 56 5.77 -22.19 8.58
N SER A 57 6.57 -21.28 9.15
CA SER A 57 7.61 -21.64 10.11
C SER A 57 7.08 -21.97 11.51
N GLU A 58 6.11 -21.19 11.99
CA GLU A 58 5.60 -21.30 13.37
C GLU A 58 4.31 -22.13 13.47
N GLY A 59 3.66 -22.42 12.34
CA GLY A 59 2.38 -23.12 12.27
C GLY A 59 1.18 -22.31 12.79
N LYS A 60 1.40 -21.05 13.18
CA LYS A 60 0.39 -20.13 13.72
C LYS A 60 0.77 -18.69 13.43
N LEU A 61 -0.22 -17.80 13.41
CA LEU A 61 0.04 -16.36 13.38
C LEU A 61 0.51 -15.88 14.76
N ALA A 62 1.31 -14.81 14.79
CA ALA A 62 1.71 -14.15 16.03
C ALA A 62 0.50 -13.44 16.65
N ILE A 63 -0.27 -14.16 17.47
CA ILE A 63 -1.50 -13.66 18.09
C ILE A 63 -1.28 -13.52 19.59
N ASP A 64 -1.64 -12.36 20.13
CA ASP A 64 -1.83 -12.15 21.56
C ASP A 64 -3.27 -12.56 21.91
N THR A 65 -3.42 -13.79 22.40
CA THR A 65 -4.72 -14.35 22.80
C THR A 65 -5.34 -13.61 23.98
N THR A 66 -4.53 -12.90 24.80
CA THR A 66 -5.02 -12.15 25.96
C THR A 66 -5.72 -10.86 25.52
N ASN A 67 -5.21 -10.20 24.48
CA ASN A 67 -5.75 -8.94 23.98
C ASN A 67 -6.57 -9.08 22.69
N ASN A 68 -6.71 -10.30 22.16
CA ASN A 68 -7.38 -10.61 20.90
C ASN A 68 -6.80 -9.79 19.72
N LYS A 69 -5.46 -9.68 19.68
CA LYS A 69 -4.72 -8.85 18.71
C LYS A 69 -3.64 -9.66 18.00
N VAL A 70 -3.30 -9.24 16.79
CA VAL A 70 -2.17 -9.79 16.03
C VAL A 70 -0.94 -8.92 16.27
N LYS A 71 0.19 -9.55 16.60
CA LYS A 71 1.49 -8.89 16.75
C LYS A 71 2.20 -8.84 15.40
N PHE A 72 1.74 -7.96 14.52
CA PHE A 72 2.28 -7.84 13.16
C PHE A 72 3.80 -7.56 13.13
N LYS A 73 4.34 -6.86 14.13
CA LYS A 73 5.77 -6.54 14.23
C LYS A 73 6.68 -7.76 14.45
N GLU A 74 6.13 -8.88 14.94
CA GLU A 74 6.87 -10.14 15.04
C GLU A 74 6.92 -10.88 13.69
N MET A 75 6.02 -10.54 12.75
CA MET A 75 5.90 -11.23 11.47
C MET A 75 6.43 -10.41 10.30
N THR A 76 6.23 -9.09 10.27
CA THR A 76 6.66 -8.22 9.17
C THR A 76 7.06 -6.82 9.63
N ASN A 77 7.97 -6.21 8.89
CA ASN A 77 8.35 -4.80 9.03
C ASN A 77 7.68 -3.88 7.99
N ALA A 78 6.86 -4.45 7.09
CA ALA A 78 6.15 -3.69 6.07
C ALA A 78 4.82 -3.16 6.61
N GLY A 79 4.47 -1.93 6.23
CA GLY A 79 3.27 -1.23 6.73
C GLY A 79 3.47 -0.55 8.08
N ILE A 80 2.39 0.01 8.61
CA ILE A 80 2.38 0.75 9.88
C ILE A 80 1.35 0.11 10.80
N VAL A 81 1.76 -0.26 12.01
CA VAL A 81 0.84 -0.75 13.05
C VAL A 81 0.21 0.45 13.73
N ASP A 82 -1.12 0.57 13.60
CA ASP A 82 -1.90 1.64 14.24
C ASP A 82 -2.04 1.39 15.76
N SER A 83 -2.49 2.41 16.49
CA SER A 83 -2.74 2.32 17.95
C SER A 83 -3.72 1.20 18.34
N SER A 84 -4.58 0.78 17.41
CA SER A 84 -5.49 -0.36 17.59
C SER A 84 -4.77 -1.71 17.56
N GLY A 85 -3.55 -1.78 17.03
CA GLY A 85 -2.80 -3.02 16.79
C GLY A 85 -3.02 -3.62 15.39
N ASP A 86 -3.70 -2.89 14.50
CA ASP A 86 -3.97 -3.30 13.12
C ASP A 86 -2.83 -2.86 12.20
N LEU A 87 -2.51 -3.67 11.19
CA LEU A 87 -1.48 -3.31 10.21
C LEU A 87 -2.09 -2.54 9.04
N GLY A 88 -1.80 -1.25 8.95
CA GLY A 88 -2.29 -0.35 7.91
C GLY A 88 -1.26 -0.09 6.80
N PHE A 89 -1.75 0.00 5.57
CA PHE A 89 -0.99 0.42 4.39
C PHE A 89 -1.55 1.73 3.86
N PHE A 90 -0.67 2.70 3.62
CA PHE A 90 -1.05 4.09 3.36
C PHE A 90 -0.53 4.57 2.00
N ALA A 91 -1.38 5.27 1.26
CA ALA A 91 -1.01 6.01 0.07
C ALA A 91 -1.33 7.50 0.26
N LYS A 92 -0.32 8.39 0.22
CA LYS A 92 -0.51 9.84 0.40
C LYS A 92 -1.33 10.22 1.66
N ASN A 93 -1.16 9.46 2.74
CA ASN A 93 -1.86 9.56 4.03
C ASN A 93 -3.31 9.03 4.06
N GLU A 94 -3.81 8.49 2.95
CA GLU A 94 -5.05 7.73 2.93
C GLU A 94 -4.73 6.26 3.26
N ARG A 95 -5.43 5.69 4.24
CA ARG A 95 -5.30 4.28 4.59
C ARG A 95 -6.07 3.45 3.56
N CYS A 96 -5.35 2.70 2.73
CA CYS A 96 -5.96 1.92 1.65
C CYS A 96 -6.40 0.54 2.11
N ILE A 97 -5.57 -0.13 2.91
CA ILE A 97 -5.85 -1.47 3.42
C ILE A 97 -5.44 -1.54 4.90
N SER A 98 -6.22 -2.21 5.73
CA SER A 98 -5.76 -2.65 7.06
C SER A 98 -6.01 -4.13 7.29
N LEU A 99 -5.00 -4.82 7.83
CA LEU A 99 -5.12 -6.17 8.32
C LEU A 99 -5.43 -6.15 9.82
N LYS A 100 -6.43 -6.94 10.21
CA LYS A 100 -6.94 -7.01 11.58
C LYS A 100 -7.00 -8.46 12.06
N PHE A 101 -7.05 -8.61 13.37
CA PHE A 101 -7.36 -9.91 13.96
C PHE A 101 -8.74 -10.40 13.53
N PHE A 102 -8.83 -11.67 13.12
CA PHE A 102 -10.10 -12.31 12.76
C PHE A 102 -10.50 -13.31 13.84
N ALA A 103 -11.49 -12.94 14.66
CA ALA A 103 -11.87 -13.72 15.83
C ALA A 103 -12.48 -15.09 15.52
N ALA A 104 -13.05 -15.27 14.33
CA ALA A 104 -13.67 -16.54 13.95
C ALA A 104 -12.64 -17.60 13.55
N ASP A 105 -11.43 -17.22 13.14
CA ASP A 105 -10.38 -18.18 12.77
C ASP A 105 -8.97 -17.57 12.94
N GLN A 106 -8.17 -18.17 13.82
CA GLN A 106 -6.80 -17.76 14.13
C GLN A 106 -5.80 -18.00 12.98
N SER A 107 -6.22 -18.71 11.92
CA SER A 107 -5.46 -18.87 10.67
C SER A 107 -5.76 -17.78 9.63
N CYS A 108 -6.68 -16.87 9.95
CA CYS A 108 -7.13 -15.82 9.03
C CYS A 108 -6.85 -14.42 9.58
N LEU A 109 -6.60 -13.49 8.66
CA LEU A 109 -6.57 -12.06 8.94
C LEU A 109 -7.77 -11.39 8.29
N GLY A 110 -8.45 -10.51 9.02
CA GLY A 110 -9.50 -9.66 8.48
C GLY A 110 -8.87 -8.53 7.66
N VAL A 111 -9.51 -8.16 6.56
CA VAL A 111 -9.07 -7.09 5.67
C VAL A 111 -10.17 -6.04 5.57
N ASP A 112 -9.84 -4.81 5.96
CA ASP A 112 -10.65 -3.65 5.61
C ASP A 112 -10.01 -2.91 4.44
N ILE A 113 -10.82 -2.67 3.41
CA ILE A 113 -10.41 -2.01 2.18
C ILE A 113 -11.09 -0.64 2.13
N SER A 114 -10.32 0.40 1.82
CA SER A 114 -10.83 1.73 1.54
C SER A 114 -10.84 1.97 0.03
N GLU A 115 -12.01 2.30 -0.52
CA GLU A 115 -12.19 2.59 -1.96
C GLU A 115 -12.15 4.09 -2.29
N GLN A 116 -11.64 4.92 -1.38
CA GLN A 116 -11.61 6.37 -1.56
C GLN A 116 -10.32 6.85 -2.22
N GLY A 117 -10.40 7.94 -2.97
CA GLY A 117 -9.23 8.70 -3.43
C GLY A 117 -8.19 7.90 -4.21
N LEU A 118 -6.94 7.94 -3.74
CA LEU A 118 -5.80 7.26 -4.38
C LEU A 118 -5.91 5.73 -4.26
N CYS A 119 -6.60 5.24 -3.23
CA CYS A 119 -6.78 3.81 -2.98
C CYS A 119 -7.70 3.15 -4.02
N LYS A 120 -8.60 3.92 -4.65
CA LYS A 120 -9.36 3.44 -5.81
C LYS A 120 -8.45 3.10 -6.99
N LYS A 121 -7.46 3.95 -7.28
CA LYS A 121 -6.46 3.67 -8.32
C LYS A 121 -5.61 2.43 -7.99
N LEU A 122 -5.35 2.18 -6.70
CA LEU A 122 -4.68 0.95 -6.24
C LEU A 122 -5.48 -0.29 -6.66
N TRP A 123 -6.79 -0.27 -6.39
CA TRP A 123 -7.68 -1.42 -6.61
C TRP A 123 -8.00 -1.66 -8.08
N GLU A 124 -8.05 -0.59 -8.88
CA GLU A 124 -8.28 -0.66 -10.32
C GLU A 124 -7.01 -1.08 -11.10
N ALA A 125 -5.84 -1.01 -10.49
CA ALA A 125 -4.60 -1.44 -11.14
C ALA A 125 -4.64 -2.95 -11.43
N PRO A 126 -4.35 -3.39 -12.67
CA PRO A 126 -4.54 -4.77 -13.09
C PRO A 126 -3.63 -5.75 -12.33
N GLU A 127 -2.44 -5.30 -11.94
CA GLU A 127 -1.49 -6.09 -11.14
C GLU A 127 -2.06 -6.37 -9.74
N PHE A 128 -2.56 -5.32 -9.09
CA PHE A 128 -3.11 -5.42 -7.75
C PHE A 128 -4.43 -6.21 -7.74
N LYS A 129 -5.27 -6.06 -8.78
CA LYS A 129 -6.51 -6.81 -8.93
C LYS A 129 -6.28 -8.33 -9.02
N ARG A 130 -5.23 -8.76 -9.73
CA ARG A 130 -4.86 -10.19 -9.80
C ARG A 130 -4.37 -10.69 -8.44
N PHE A 131 -3.52 -9.91 -7.79
CA PHE A 131 -2.99 -10.24 -6.48
C PHE A 131 -4.10 -10.33 -5.42
N SER A 132 -4.99 -9.35 -5.38
CA SER A 132 -6.11 -9.32 -4.43
C SER A 132 -7.07 -10.48 -4.66
N GLN A 133 -7.37 -10.84 -5.90
CA GLN A 133 -8.21 -12.01 -6.21
C GLN A 133 -7.61 -13.33 -5.73
N THR A 134 -6.27 -13.47 -5.74
CA THR A 134 -5.60 -14.68 -5.25
C THR A 134 -5.50 -14.76 -3.74
N MET A 135 -5.29 -13.62 -3.07
CA MET A 135 -4.95 -13.59 -1.63
C MET A 135 -6.14 -13.25 -0.74
N ILE A 136 -7.07 -12.42 -1.24
CA ILE A 136 -8.24 -11.96 -0.49
C ILE A 136 -9.44 -12.78 -0.94
N LYS A 137 -9.85 -13.75 -0.13
CA LYS A 137 -11.09 -14.48 -0.36
C LYS A 137 -12.25 -13.60 0.13
N PRO A 138 -13.30 -13.38 -0.69
CA PRO A 138 -14.52 -12.80 -0.16
C PRO A 138 -15.07 -13.75 0.91
N ALA A 139 -15.18 -13.26 2.15
CA ALA A 139 -16.04 -13.92 3.12
C ALA A 139 -17.43 -13.98 2.49
N GLN A 140 -18.01 -15.17 2.43
CA GLN A 140 -19.29 -15.44 1.80
C GLN A 140 -20.33 -14.38 2.22
N GLY A 141 -20.60 -13.40 1.36
CA GLY A 141 -21.72 -12.47 1.47
C GLY A 141 -21.65 -11.32 2.49
N ALA A 142 -20.61 -11.17 3.33
CA ALA A 142 -20.52 -10.01 4.22
C ALA A 142 -19.07 -9.64 4.56
N LEU A 143 -18.80 -8.34 4.59
CA LEU A 143 -17.58 -7.76 5.16
C LEU A 143 -17.32 -8.28 6.59
N PRO A 144 -16.05 -8.46 7.00
CA PRO A 144 -14.83 -8.13 6.24
C PRO A 144 -14.30 -9.29 5.38
N ALA A 145 -13.63 -8.96 4.28
CA ALA A 145 -12.87 -9.93 3.49
C ALA A 145 -11.72 -10.51 4.34
N HIS A 146 -11.26 -11.72 4.06
CA HIS A 146 -10.20 -12.34 4.86
C HIS A 146 -9.08 -12.92 3.98
N ILE A 147 -7.86 -12.89 4.52
CA ILE A 147 -6.71 -13.61 3.97
C ILE A 147 -6.54 -14.85 4.83
N SER A 148 -6.72 -16.02 4.23
CA SER A 148 -6.49 -17.30 4.87
C SER A 148 -5.04 -17.71 4.62
N PHE A 149 -4.29 -17.90 5.69
CA PHE A 149 -2.98 -18.52 5.65
C PHE A 149 -3.21 -20.00 5.98
N SER A 150 -3.28 -20.81 4.94
CA SER A 150 -3.40 -22.26 5.09
C SER A 150 -2.06 -22.89 4.73
N ALA A 151 -1.67 -23.95 5.44
CA ALA A 151 -0.48 -24.75 5.15
C ALA A 151 -0.60 -25.56 3.84
N VAL A 152 -1.40 -25.10 2.88
CA VAL A 152 -1.55 -25.72 1.57
C VAL A 152 -0.30 -25.39 0.77
N ARG A 153 0.48 -26.44 0.49
CA ARG A 153 1.57 -26.45 -0.49
C ARG A 153 1.14 -25.68 -1.73
N ILE A 154 1.76 -24.54 -1.98
CA ILE A 154 1.77 -23.94 -3.32
C ILE A 154 2.54 -24.94 -4.18
N VAL A 155 1.82 -25.79 -4.90
CA VAL A 155 2.40 -26.54 -6.02
C VAL A 155 2.62 -25.51 -7.11
N PHE A 156 3.89 -25.29 -7.44
CA PHE A 156 4.33 -24.48 -8.58
C PHE A 156 3.70 -24.96 -9.89
#